data_AF-A0A6A4X9J0-F1
#
_entry.id   AF-A0A6A4X9J0-F1
#
_cell.length_a   1.000
_cell.length_b   1.000
_cell.length_c   1.000
_cell.angle_alpha   90.00
_cell.angle_beta   90.00
_cell.angle_gamma   90.00
#
_symmetry.space_group_name_H-M   'P 1'
#
loop_
_entity.id
_entity.type
_entity.pdbx_description
1 polymer ?
#
loop_
_entity_poly.entity_id
_entity_poly.type
_entity_poly.pdbx_seq_one_letter_code
_entity_poly.pdbx_strand_id
1 'polypeptide(L)'
;MPRRRKVPARLGGGEVHADGDPRALYRRQYYELLDLLIGQLEERFDQPGFLVLQLVERLIESAAAGQASPVPAELRDLYGADLNLPRLETQLKLLTTIVNDDGDCGQNLNGIVQTLQSASESGGEVFRRLMSEVITLVRIYLTVPVSTATAERTFSTLRRTKTYLRTTMGQVRLNSAMLCTTHRERVDQLDVGAIAQQFVAVNDRRRGFFGPM
;
A
#
# COMPACT_ATOMS: atom_id res chain seq x y z
N MET A 1 -35.85 -17.33 -12.27
CA MET A 1 -36.79 -16.27 -11.81
C MET A 1 -37.22 -16.57 -10.39
N PRO A 2 -37.27 -15.57 -9.47
CA PRO A 2 -37.88 -15.80 -8.17
C PRO A 2 -39.36 -16.17 -8.40
N ARG A 3 -39.70 -17.40 -8.05
CA ARG A 3 -41.02 -17.98 -8.31
C ARG A 3 -42.02 -17.25 -7.41
N ARG A 4 -43.08 -16.67 -7.98
CA ARG A 4 -44.18 -16.09 -7.20
C ARG A 4 -44.75 -17.19 -6.29
N ARG A 5 -44.41 -17.13 -4.99
CA ARG A 5 -44.96 -18.03 -3.99
C ARG A 5 -46.29 -17.46 -3.54
N LYS A 6 -47.38 -18.17 -3.86
CA LYS A 6 -48.68 -17.87 -3.29
C LYS A 6 -48.66 -18.30 -1.82
N VAL A 7 -49.02 -17.42 -0.90
CA VAL A 7 -49.11 -17.79 0.52
C VAL A 7 -50.20 -18.86 0.67
N PRO A 8 -49.97 -19.93 1.44
CA PRO A 8 -50.99 -20.93 1.70
C PRO A 8 -52.23 -20.25 2.32
N ALA A 9 -53.43 -20.56 1.79
CA ALA A 9 -54.69 -19.92 2.19
C ALA A 9 -54.98 -19.96 3.71
N ARG A 10 -54.36 -20.91 4.41
CA ARG A 10 -54.45 -21.13 5.86
C ARG A 10 -53.88 -19.96 6.70
N LEU A 11 -52.99 -19.16 6.13
CA LEU A 11 -52.28 -18.07 6.81
C LEU A 11 -52.87 -16.68 6.48
N GLY A 12 -54.10 -16.62 5.99
CA GLY A 12 -54.82 -15.36 5.81
C GLY A 12 -54.39 -14.57 4.57
N GLY A 13 -54.56 -15.18 3.38
CA GLY A 13 -54.88 -14.52 2.10
C GLY A 13 -54.16 -13.24 1.64
N GLY A 14 -53.07 -12.82 2.27
CA GLY A 14 -52.37 -11.59 1.92
C GLY A 14 -51.60 -11.74 0.61
N GLU A 15 -51.74 -10.77 -0.28
CA GLU A 15 -50.85 -10.65 -1.43
C GLU A 15 -49.43 -10.38 -0.91
N VAL A 16 -48.49 -11.28 -1.22
CA VAL A 16 -47.07 -10.91 -1.13
C VAL A 16 -46.91 -9.75 -2.09
N HIS A 17 -46.38 -8.62 -1.63
CA HIS A 17 -45.94 -7.53 -2.50
C HIS A 17 -44.92 -8.09 -3.49
N ALA A 18 -45.43 -8.62 -4.60
CA ALA A 18 -44.64 -8.98 -5.76
C ALA A 18 -44.43 -7.66 -6.46
N ASP A 19 -43.18 -7.17 -6.48
CA ASP A 19 -42.81 -6.03 -7.32
C ASP A 19 -43.43 -6.27 -8.71
N GLY A 20 -44.39 -5.42 -9.08
CA GLY A 20 -45.34 -5.69 -10.16
C GLY A 20 -44.67 -5.83 -11.53
N ASP A 21 -43.45 -5.32 -11.65
CA ASP A 21 -42.62 -5.35 -12.85
C ASP A 21 -41.22 -5.92 -12.51
N PRO A 22 -40.75 -6.98 -13.19
CA PRO A 22 -39.39 -7.49 -13.06
C PRO A 22 -38.31 -6.40 -13.19
N ARG A 23 -38.54 -5.36 -14.01
CA ARG A 23 -37.62 -4.23 -14.12
C ARG A 23 -37.52 -3.43 -12.82
N ALA A 24 -38.63 -3.24 -12.10
CA ALA A 24 -38.64 -2.51 -10.84
C ALA A 24 -37.85 -3.25 -9.74
N LEU A 25 -37.98 -4.58 -9.68
CA LEU A 25 -37.23 -5.42 -8.75
C LEU A 25 -35.72 -5.33 -9.01
N TYR A 26 -35.28 -5.51 -10.27
CA TYR A 26 -33.86 -5.39 -10.62
C TYR A 26 -33.35 -3.96 -10.44
N ARG A 27 -34.18 -2.94 -10.70
CA ARG A 27 -33.81 -1.54 -10.45
C ARG A 27 -33.54 -1.28 -8.97
N ARG A 28 -34.35 -1.84 -8.07
CA ARG A 28 -34.13 -1.75 -6.62
C ARG A 28 -32.82 -2.44 -6.21
N GLN A 29 -32.60 -3.68 -6.65
CA GLN A 29 -31.36 -4.42 -6.36
C GLN A 29 -30.12 -3.72 -6.93
N TYR A 30 -30.25 -3.10 -8.10
CA TYR A 30 -29.19 -2.35 -8.73
C TYR A 30 -28.77 -1.13 -7.91
N TYR A 31 -29.73 -0.31 -7.45
CA TYR A 31 -29.40 0.84 -6.60
C TYR A 31 -28.90 0.41 -5.21
N GLU A 32 -29.46 -0.64 -4.62
CA GLU A 32 -28.95 -1.18 -3.35
C GLU A 32 -27.48 -1.62 -3.48
N LEU A 33 -27.12 -2.24 -4.60
CA LEU A 33 -25.74 -2.61 -4.90
C LEU A 33 -24.86 -1.37 -5.14
N LEU A 34 -25.35 -0.35 -5.86
CA LEU A 34 -24.61 0.90 -6.05
C LEU A 34 -24.36 1.63 -4.73
N ASP A 35 -25.37 1.76 -3.88
CA ASP A 35 -25.26 2.41 -2.58
C ASP A 35 -24.28 1.65 -1.68
N LEU A 36 -24.33 0.31 -1.71
CA LEU A 36 -23.36 -0.53 -1.00
C LEU A 36 -21.94 -0.34 -1.55
N LEU A 37 -21.76 -0.30 -2.87
CA LEU A 37 -20.45 -0.05 -3.48
C LEU A 37 -19.90 1.33 -3.11
N ILE A 38 -20.73 2.37 -3.15
CA ILE A 38 -20.34 3.72 -2.77
C ILE A 38 -19.96 3.75 -1.29
N GLY A 39 -20.80 3.20 -0.40
CA GLY A 39 -20.51 3.16 1.03
C GLY A 39 -19.23 2.39 1.35
N GLN A 40 -18.97 1.27 0.67
CA GLN A 40 -17.73 0.51 0.84
C GLN A 40 -16.50 1.25 0.29
N LEU A 41 -16.64 2.05 -0.77
CA LEU A 41 -15.56 2.91 -1.25
C LEU A 41 -15.27 4.04 -0.26
N GLU A 42 -16.31 4.71 0.22
CA GLU A 42 -16.19 5.79 1.21
C GLU A 42 -15.54 5.27 2.50
N GLU A 43 -16.04 4.18 3.09
CA GLU A 43 -15.47 3.56 4.29
C GLU A 43 -14.01 3.12 4.06
N ARG A 44 -13.68 2.64 2.87
CA ARG A 44 -12.31 2.21 2.54
C ARG A 44 -11.35 3.39 2.42
N PHE A 45 -11.77 4.53 1.88
CA PHE A 45 -10.91 5.70 1.68
C PHE A 45 -10.96 6.70 2.85
N ASP A 46 -11.92 6.55 3.77
CA ASP A 46 -12.01 7.31 5.03
C ASP A 46 -11.11 6.69 6.12
N GLN A 47 -9.83 6.49 5.80
CA GLN A 47 -8.83 6.01 6.76
C GLN A 47 -7.89 7.15 7.16
N PRO A 48 -7.45 7.22 8.42
CA PRO A 48 -6.57 8.28 8.90
C PRO A 48 -5.23 8.33 8.14
N GLY A 49 -4.78 7.20 7.59
CA GLY A 49 -3.57 7.16 6.76
C GLY A 49 -3.70 7.95 5.45
N PHE A 50 -4.88 7.99 4.82
CA PHE A 50 -5.09 8.77 3.60
C PHE A 50 -5.09 10.27 3.86
N LEU A 51 -5.53 10.71 5.04
CA LEU A 51 -5.43 12.12 5.45
C LEU A 51 -3.97 12.57 5.45
N VAL A 52 -3.05 11.75 5.95
CA VAL A 52 -1.62 12.06 5.97
C VAL A 52 -1.07 12.19 4.55
N LEU A 53 -1.46 11.30 3.64
CA LEU A 53 -1.07 11.40 2.22
C LEU A 53 -1.60 12.66 1.56
N GLN A 54 -2.87 13.02 1.80
CA GLN A 54 -3.45 14.27 1.31
C GLN A 54 -2.72 15.50 1.86
N LEU A 55 -2.29 15.47 3.12
CA LEU A 55 -1.49 16.53 3.73
C LEU A 55 -0.11 16.65 3.09
N VAL A 56 0.56 15.52 2.81
CA VAL A 56 1.85 15.50 2.10
C VAL A 56 1.70 16.09 0.69
N GLU A 57 0.67 15.66 -0.05
CA GLU A 57 0.39 16.15 -1.40
C GLU A 57 0.15 17.65 -1.41
N ARG A 58 -0.76 18.14 -0.55
CA ARG A 58 -1.04 19.58 -0.41
C ARG A 58 0.19 20.38 0.01
N LEU A 59 1.05 19.82 0.87
CA LEU A 59 2.29 20.50 1.29
C LEU A 59 3.24 20.67 0.10
N ILE A 60 3.40 19.63 -0.74
CA ILE A 60 4.27 19.69 -1.91
C ILE A 60 3.71 20.64 -2.98
N GLU A 61 2.40 20.60 -3.23
CA GLU A 61 1.74 21.47 -4.20
C GLU A 61 1.76 22.95 -3.76
N SER A 62 1.44 23.23 -2.50
CA SER A 62 1.51 24.59 -1.95
C SER A 62 2.95 25.13 -1.95
N ALA A 63 3.92 24.27 -1.65
CA ALA A 63 5.34 24.61 -1.79
C ALA A 63 5.70 24.90 -3.25
N ALA A 64 5.26 24.12 -4.23
CA ALA A 64 5.51 24.41 -5.64
C ALA A 64 4.86 25.73 -6.11
N ALA A 65 3.68 26.06 -5.59
CA ALA A 65 2.95 27.28 -5.92
C ALA A 65 3.53 28.56 -5.27
N GLY A 66 4.61 28.49 -4.50
CA GLY A 66 5.17 29.66 -3.81
C GLY A 66 4.54 29.98 -2.46
N GLN A 67 3.59 29.16 -2.00
CA GLN A 67 2.87 29.33 -0.74
C GLN A 67 3.31 28.28 0.28
N ALA A 68 4.58 28.30 0.65
CA ALA A 68 5.13 27.34 1.62
C ALA A 68 4.45 27.49 2.99
N SER A 69 3.55 26.55 3.30
CA SER A 69 2.94 26.39 4.62
C SER A 69 3.95 25.74 5.59
N PRO A 70 3.90 26.04 6.90
CA PRO A 70 4.59 25.22 7.89
C PRO A 70 4.16 23.75 7.79
N VAL A 71 5.06 22.85 8.18
CA VAL A 71 4.80 21.41 8.17
C VAL A 71 3.64 21.09 9.14
N PRO A 72 2.58 20.39 8.69
CA PRO A 72 1.46 19.99 9.55
C PRO A 72 1.93 19.22 10.80
N ALA A 73 1.19 19.34 11.91
CA ALA A 73 1.57 18.69 13.16
C ALA A 73 1.51 17.16 13.04
N GLU A 74 0.53 16.65 12.30
CA GLU A 74 0.30 15.23 12.06
C GLU A 74 1.48 14.58 11.31
N LEU A 75 2.10 15.32 10.39
CA LEU A 75 3.30 14.89 9.67
C LEU A 75 4.53 14.86 10.58
N ARG A 76 4.64 15.83 11.49
CA ARG A 76 5.71 15.90 12.49
C ARG A 76 5.62 14.75 13.49
N ASP A 77 4.41 14.39 13.90
CA ASP A 77 4.19 13.30 14.85
C ASP A 77 4.51 11.93 14.23
N LEU A 78 4.19 11.73 12.95
CA LEU A 78 4.40 10.44 12.27
C LEU A 78 5.82 10.26 11.72
N TYR A 79 6.41 11.30 11.13
CA TYR A 79 7.68 11.22 10.41
C TYR A 79 8.77 12.13 10.97
N GLY A 80 8.55 12.76 12.13
CA GLY A 80 9.52 13.68 12.74
C GLY A 80 10.85 13.04 13.15
N ALA A 81 10.88 11.71 13.34
CA ALA A 81 12.11 10.97 13.56
C ALA A 81 12.89 10.69 12.26
N ASP A 82 12.19 10.60 11.12
CA ASP A 82 12.76 10.26 9.82
C ASP A 82 13.15 11.50 9.00
N LEU A 83 12.56 12.66 9.31
CA LEU A 83 12.73 13.90 8.56
C LEU A 83 13.37 15.01 9.39
N ASN A 84 14.32 15.71 8.80
CA ASN A 84 14.87 16.92 9.39
C ASN A 84 13.96 18.12 9.06
N LEU A 85 13.02 18.43 9.95
CA LEU A 85 12.02 19.48 9.78
C LEU A 85 12.57 20.86 9.37
N PRO A 86 13.58 21.45 10.04
CA PRO A 86 14.08 22.77 9.63
C PRO A 86 14.75 22.74 8.25
N ARG A 87 15.37 21.61 7.88
CA ARG A 87 15.93 21.42 6.54
C ARG A 87 14.84 21.21 5.49
N LEU A 88 13.76 20.52 5.83
CA LEU A 88 12.62 20.35 4.94
C LEU A 88 11.97 21.69 4.61
N GLU A 89 11.76 22.56 5.60
CA GLU A 89 11.16 23.89 5.38
C GLU A 89 12.00 24.78 4.44
N THR A 90 13.33 24.71 4.52
CA THR A 90 14.20 25.45 3.59
C THR A 90 14.15 24.85 2.19
N GLN A 91 14.18 23.52 2.07
CA GLN A 91 14.08 22.83 0.79
C GLN A 91 12.73 23.04 0.10
N LEU A 92 11.61 23.09 0.84
CA LEU A 92 10.29 23.39 0.28
C LEU A 92 10.24 24.80 -0.34
N LYS A 93 10.95 25.77 0.24
CA LYS A 93 11.10 27.10 -0.37
C LYS A 93 11.93 27.05 -1.64
N LEU A 94 13.01 26.28 -1.66
CA LEU A 94 13.85 26.08 -2.86
C LEU A 94 13.12 25.32 -3.97
N LEU A 95 12.13 24.50 -3.63
CA LEU A 95 11.32 23.79 -4.62
C LEU A 95 10.61 24.77 -5.57
N THR A 96 10.15 25.92 -5.05
CA THR A 96 9.52 26.97 -5.88
C THR A 96 10.41 27.44 -7.02
N THR A 97 11.69 27.67 -6.75
CA THR A 97 12.62 28.23 -7.73
C THR A 97 12.92 27.18 -8.81
N ILE A 98 13.10 25.92 -8.40
CA ILE A 98 13.35 24.82 -9.34
C ILE A 98 12.15 24.59 -10.28
N VAL A 99 10.95 24.59 -9.72
CA VAL A 99 9.70 24.38 -10.47
C VAL A 99 9.45 25.53 -11.46
N ASN A 100 9.71 26.77 -11.04
CA ASN A 100 9.54 27.94 -11.91
C ASN A 100 10.61 28.03 -13.02
N ASP A 101 11.84 27.56 -12.76
CA ASP A 101 12.92 27.54 -13.76
C ASP A 101 12.64 26.56 -14.91
N ASP A 102 11.93 25.46 -14.64
CA ASP A 102 11.56 24.45 -15.65
C ASP A 102 10.33 24.82 -16.51
N GLY A 103 9.65 25.95 -16.23
CA GLY A 103 8.71 26.65 -17.12
C GLY A 103 7.41 25.93 -17.55
N ASP A 104 7.30 24.61 -17.41
CA ASP A 104 6.24 23.81 -18.06
C ASP A 104 5.65 22.69 -17.17
N CYS A 105 5.87 22.74 -15.85
CA CYS A 105 5.29 21.75 -14.96
C CYS A 105 3.91 22.21 -14.47
N GLY A 106 2.86 21.49 -14.86
CA GLY A 106 1.56 21.60 -14.22
C GLY A 106 1.74 21.46 -12.70
N GLN A 107 1.00 22.26 -11.92
CA GLN A 107 1.06 22.33 -10.45
C GLN A 107 0.60 21.04 -9.74
N ASN A 108 0.60 19.91 -10.44
CA ASN A 108 0.18 18.61 -9.96
C ASN A 108 1.41 17.81 -9.50
N LEU A 109 1.22 16.95 -8.50
CA LEU A 109 2.30 16.15 -7.91
C LEU A 109 3.15 15.36 -8.93
N ASN A 110 2.55 14.82 -9.99
CA ASN A 110 3.30 14.08 -11.02
C ASN A 110 4.27 14.97 -11.80
N GLY A 111 3.89 16.22 -12.09
CA GLY A 111 4.79 17.19 -12.74
C GLY A 111 5.98 17.56 -11.84
N ILE A 112 5.72 17.71 -10.54
CA ILE A 112 6.77 17.96 -9.53
C ILE A 112 7.71 16.76 -9.41
N VAL A 113 7.18 15.53 -9.44
CA VAL A 113 8.03 14.33 -9.43
C VAL A 113 8.92 14.25 -10.67
N GLN A 114 8.40 14.61 -11.85
CA GLN A 114 9.18 14.60 -13.09
C GLN A 114 10.29 15.65 -13.11
N THR A 115 10.02 16.87 -12.63
CA THR A 115 11.04 17.93 -12.50
C THR A 115 12.11 17.56 -11.48
N LEU A 116 11.73 16.95 -10.35
CA LEU A 116 12.72 16.44 -9.39
C LEU A 116 13.55 15.29 -9.97
N GLN A 117 12.99 14.47 -10.86
CA GLN A 117 13.73 13.42 -11.56
C GLN A 117 14.71 14.01 -12.58
N SER A 118 14.28 14.91 -13.45
CA SER A 118 15.16 15.57 -14.44
C SER A 118 16.27 16.37 -13.77
N ALA A 119 15.94 17.13 -12.72
CA ALA A 119 16.93 17.87 -11.92
C ALA A 119 17.90 16.94 -11.18
N SER A 120 17.45 15.75 -10.76
CA SER A 120 18.32 14.75 -10.16
C SER A 120 19.24 14.08 -11.18
N GLU A 121 18.86 13.98 -12.45
CA GLU A 121 19.70 13.45 -13.53
C GLU A 121 20.76 14.47 -13.96
N SER A 122 20.39 15.74 -14.08
CA SER A 122 21.31 16.82 -14.47
C SER A 122 22.26 17.24 -13.33
N GLY A 123 21.76 17.36 -12.10
CA GLY A 123 22.52 17.80 -10.93
C GLY A 123 23.20 16.66 -10.15
N GLY A 124 22.97 15.41 -10.53
CA GLY A 124 23.58 14.22 -9.95
C GLY A 124 23.47 14.12 -8.42
N GLU A 125 24.53 13.65 -7.78
CA GLU A 125 24.56 13.43 -6.31
C GLU A 125 24.48 14.73 -5.50
N VAL A 126 24.90 15.86 -6.07
CA VAL A 126 24.87 17.17 -5.37
C VAL A 126 23.43 17.61 -5.17
N PHE A 127 22.61 17.52 -6.22
CA PHE A 127 21.18 17.84 -6.13
C PHE A 127 20.45 16.92 -5.15
N ARG A 128 20.74 15.61 -5.19
CA ARG A 128 20.15 14.64 -4.25
C ARG A 128 20.44 14.96 -2.80
N ARG A 129 21.65 15.45 -2.50
CA ARG A 129 22.01 15.88 -1.15
C ARG A 129 21.31 17.20 -0.78
N LEU A 130 21.26 18.15 -1.72
CA LEU A 130 20.64 19.46 -1.50
C LEU A 130 19.15 19.32 -1.19
N MET A 131 18.42 18.45 -1.91
CA MET A 131 16.98 18.23 -1.83
C MET A 131 16.59 16.91 -1.14
N SER A 132 17.45 16.43 -0.24
CA SER A 132 17.31 15.11 0.38
C SER A 132 16.01 14.89 1.15
N GLU A 133 15.51 15.88 1.91
CA GLU A 133 14.29 15.73 2.72
C GLU A 133 13.04 15.74 1.83
N VAL A 134 13.00 16.63 0.82
CA VAL A 134 11.91 16.67 -0.16
C VAL A 134 11.85 15.37 -0.96
N ILE A 135 13.01 14.85 -1.40
CA ILE A 135 13.06 13.55 -2.08
C ILE A 135 12.57 12.43 -1.17
N THR A 136 12.94 12.44 0.12
CA THR A 136 12.44 11.47 1.09
C THR A 136 10.92 11.59 1.29
N LEU A 137 10.38 12.80 1.39
CA LEU A 137 8.95 13.05 1.51
C LEU A 137 8.17 12.53 0.29
N VAL A 138 8.66 12.82 -0.91
CA VAL A 138 8.09 12.30 -2.18
C VAL A 138 8.19 10.78 -2.23
N ARG A 139 9.30 10.19 -1.79
CA ARG A 139 9.44 8.72 -1.70
C ARG A 139 8.45 8.12 -0.72
N ILE A 140 8.24 8.72 0.45
CA ILE A 140 7.22 8.27 1.40
C ILE A 140 5.86 8.26 0.70
N TYR A 141 5.47 9.35 0.06
CA TYR A 141 4.20 9.43 -0.68
C TYR A 141 4.07 8.33 -1.75
N LEU A 142 5.10 8.11 -2.58
CA LEU A 142 5.09 7.11 -3.65
C LEU A 142 5.18 5.66 -3.18
N THR A 143 5.66 5.42 -1.95
CA THR A 143 5.86 4.05 -1.42
C THR A 143 4.68 3.56 -0.59
N VAL A 144 3.80 4.47 -0.15
CA VAL A 144 2.61 4.05 0.59
C VAL A 144 1.69 3.26 -0.34
N PRO A 145 1.37 2.00 0.01
CA PRO A 145 0.55 1.16 -0.84
C PRO A 145 -0.87 1.72 -0.90
N VAL A 146 -1.28 2.21 -2.06
CA VAL A 146 -2.67 2.65 -2.32
C VAL A 146 -3.66 1.47 -2.27
N SER A 147 -3.17 0.23 -2.34
CA SER A 147 -3.99 -0.97 -2.33
C SER A 147 -3.59 -1.99 -1.27
N THR A 148 -4.60 -2.71 -0.78
CA THR A 148 -4.46 -3.86 0.13
C THR A 148 -3.96 -5.12 -0.58
N ALA A 149 -3.74 -5.09 -1.90
CA ALA A 149 -3.42 -6.27 -2.70
C ALA A 149 -2.15 -7.00 -2.25
N THR A 150 -1.14 -6.27 -1.75
CA THR A 150 0.09 -6.85 -1.19
C THR A 150 -0.19 -7.61 0.11
N ALA A 151 -1.01 -7.05 1.00
CA ALA A 151 -1.46 -7.70 2.22
C ALA A 151 -2.34 -8.93 1.90
N GLU A 152 -3.30 -8.80 0.98
CA GLU A 152 -4.15 -9.90 0.53
C GLU A 152 -3.35 -11.05 -0.09
N ARG A 153 -2.34 -10.74 -0.92
CA ARG A 153 -1.41 -11.75 -1.46
C ARG A 153 -0.68 -12.47 -0.32
N THR A 154 -0.25 -11.75 0.71
CA THR A 154 0.42 -12.32 1.89
C THR A 154 -0.53 -13.17 2.75
N PHE A 155 -1.79 -12.77 2.91
CA PHE A 155 -2.78 -13.59 3.60
C PHE A 155 -3.18 -14.83 2.80
N SER A 156 -3.23 -14.72 1.47
CA SER A 156 -3.46 -15.85 0.57
C SER A 156 -2.31 -16.86 0.65
N THR A 157 -1.05 -16.41 0.64
CA THR A 157 0.10 -17.29 0.87
C THR A 157 0.08 -17.87 2.28
N LEU A 158 -0.33 -17.11 3.30
CA LEU A 158 -0.46 -17.60 4.67
C LEU A 158 -1.47 -18.73 4.77
N ARG A 159 -2.62 -18.59 4.11
CA ARG A 159 -3.66 -19.64 4.07
C ARG A 159 -3.17 -20.93 3.40
N ARG A 160 -2.27 -20.82 2.42
CA ARG A 160 -1.65 -21.99 1.76
C ARG A 160 -0.55 -22.63 2.60
N THR A 161 0.21 -21.83 3.35
CA THR A 161 1.32 -22.30 4.18
C THR A 161 0.85 -22.86 5.53
N LYS A 162 -0.13 -22.23 6.16
CA LYS A 162 -0.74 -22.64 7.44
C LYS A 162 -2.05 -23.39 7.18
N THR A 163 -1.94 -24.70 6.96
CA THR A 163 -3.08 -25.58 6.75
C THR A 163 -3.47 -26.34 8.03
N TYR A 164 -4.65 -26.97 8.02
CA TYR A 164 -5.16 -27.78 9.13
C TYR A 164 -4.19 -28.88 9.58
N LEU A 165 -3.43 -29.46 8.65
CA LEU A 165 -2.43 -30.49 8.95
C LEU A 165 -1.11 -29.92 9.50
N ARG A 166 -0.91 -28.59 9.48
CA ARG A 166 0.34 -27.91 9.89
C ARG A 166 0.11 -26.98 11.08
N THR A 167 -0.85 -27.32 11.94
CA THR A 167 -1.25 -26.49 13.10
C THR A 167 -0.20 -26.39 14.19
N THR A 168 0.74 -27.34 14.26
CA THR A 168 1.84 -27.36 15.25
C THR A 168 3.06 -26.50 14.86
N MET A 169 2.98 -25.75 13.76
CA MET A 169 4.08 -24.91 13.29
C MET A 169 4.24 -23.67 14.18
N GLY A 170 5.38 -23.58 14.88
CA GLY A 170 5.72 -22.41 15.70
C GLY A 170 5.93 -21.13 14.88
N GLN A 171 5.76 -19.96 15.52
CA GLN A 171 5.72 -18.66 14.85
C GLN A 171 7.01 -18.34 14.07
N VAL A 172 8.18 -18.64 14.63
CA VAL A 172 9.48 -18.42 13.97
C VAL A 172 9.54 -19.18 12.65
N ARG A 173 9.22 -20.48 12.69
CA ARG A 173 9.24 -21.33 11.50
C ARG A 173 8.20 -20.87 10.47
N LEU A 174 7.00 -20.49 10.93
CA LEU A 174 5.94 -19.97 10.05
C LEU A 174 6.38 -18.71 9.32
N ASN A 175 6.94 -17.74 10.04
CA ASN A 175 7.44 -16.50 9.46
C ASN A 175 8.55 -16.77 8.44
N SER A 176 9.52 -17.63 8.75
CA SER A 176 10.58 -18.01 7.81
C SER A 176 10.02 -18.67 6.55
N ALA A 177 9.07 -19.62 6.68
CA ALA A 177 8.45 -20.28 5.54
C ALA A 177 7.63 -19.30 4.69
N MET A 178 6.91 -18.39 5.33
CA MET A 178 6.17 -17.31 4.65
C MET A 178 7.11 -16.40 3.86
N LEU A 179 8.26 -16.04 4.42
CA LEU A 179 9.26 -15.22 3.74
C LEU A 179 9.81 -15.93 2.49
N CYS A 180 10.16 -17.21 2.61
CA CYS A 180 10.62 -18.01 1.47
C CYS A 180 9.56 -18.17 0.37
N THR A 181 8.31 -18.42 0.75
CA THR A 181 7.21 -18.59 -0.22
C THR A 181 6.81 -17.29 -0.91
N THR A 182 6.89 -16.16 -0.21
CA THR A 182 6.54 -14.84 -0.75
C THR A 182 7.62 -14.32 -1.70
N HIS A 183 8.89 -14.56 -1.38
CA HIS A 183 10.04 -14.14 -2.19
C HIS A 183 10.66 -15.30 -2.97
N ARG A 184 9.82 -16.15 -3.58
CA ARG A 184 10.26 -17.36 -4.26
C ARG A 184 11.37 -17.12 -5.30
N GLU A 185 11.23 -16.07 -6.12
CA GLU A 185 12.23 -15.74 -7.16
C GLU A 185 13.62 -15.48 -6.57
N ARG A 186 13.70 -14.85 -5.39
CA ARG A 186 14.97 -14.62 -4.70
C ARG A 186 15.49 -15.91 -4.06
N VAL A 187 14.61 -16.76 -3.55
CA VAL A 187 14.99 -18.06 -2.98
C VAL A 187 15.54 -18.99 -4.05
N ASP A 188 14.94 -19.00 -5.24
CA ASP A 188 15.37 -19.84 -6.37
C ASP A 188 16.78 -19.43 -6.89
N GLN A 189 17.26 -18.22 -6.57
CA GLN A 189 18.61 -17.74 -6.87
C GLN A 189 19.65 -18.13 -5.81
N LEU A 190 19.23 -18.66 -4.65
CA LEU A 190 20.14 -19.03 -3.58
C LEU A 190 20.86 -20.33 -3.89
N ASP A 191 22.16 -20.38 -3.60
CA ASP A 191 22.94 -21.61 -3.67
C ASP A 191 22.63 -22.51 -2.47
N VAL A 192 21.78 -23.51 -2.71
CA VAL A 192 21.39 -24.51 -1.71
C VAL A 192 22.61 -25.32 -1.22
N GLY A 193 23.63 -25.52 -2.06
CA GLY A 193 24.86 -26.21 -1.70
C GLY A 193 25.66 -25.44 -0.66
N ALA A 194 25.90 -24.14 -0.91
CA ALA A 194 26.56 -23.26 0.05
C ALA A 194 25.79 -23.17 1.38
N ILE A 195 24.46 -23.07 1.33
CA ILE A 195 23.61 -23.04 2.53
C ILE A 195 23.70 -24.36 3.31
N ALA A 196 23.70 -25.50 2.61
CA ALA A 196 23.84 -26.82 3.23
C ALA A 196 25.21 -26.95 3.92
N GLN A 197 26.30 -26.54 3.26
CA GLN A 197 27.64 -26.52 3.84
C GLN A 197 27.69 -25.64 5.10
N GLN A 198 27.11 -24.44 5.04
CA GLN A 198 27.02 -23.57 6.21
C GLN A 198 26.23 -24.24 7.36
N PHE A 199 25.10 -24.88 7.06
CA PHE A 199 24.29 -25.59 8.05
C PHE A 199 25.03 -26.75 8.72
N VAL A 200 25.81 -27.50 7.94
CA VAL A 200 26.65 -28.62 8.41
C VAL A 200 27.82 -28.11 9.26
N ALA A 201 28.42 -26.98 8.88
CA ALA A 201 29.56 -26.39 9.58
C ALA A 201 29.22 -25.90 11.02
N VAL A 202 27.95 -25.60 11.32
CA VAL A 202 27.50 -25.06 12.62
C VAL A 202 27.76 -26.01 13.80
N ASN A 203 27.79 -27.34 13.58
CA ASN A 203 27.98 -28.29 14.69
C ASN A 203 28.71 -29.56 14.22
N ASP A 204 29.70 -30.01 15.00
CA ASP A 204 30.49 -31.21 14.72
C ASP A 204 29.63 -32.49 14.61
N ARG A 205 28.50 -32.57 15.34
CA ARG A 205 27.52 -33.67 15.15
C ARG A 205 26.93 -33.68 13.75
N ARG A 206 26.66 -32.50 13.17
CA ARG A 206 26.12 -32.40 11.81
C ARG A 206 27.20 -32.74 10.79
N ARG A 207 28.43 -32.29 11.03
CA ARG A 207 29.59 -32.64 10.19
C ARG A 207 29.84 -34.14 10.16
N GLY A 208 29.74 -34.83 11.29
CA GLY A 208 29.85 -36.28 11.37
C GLY A 208 28.69 -37.03 10.70
N PHE A 209 27.46 -36.49 10.73
CA PHE A 209 26.30 -37.13 10.12
C PHE A 209 26.19 -36.92 8.61
N PHE A 210 26.42 -35.70 8.14
CA PHE A 210 26.28 -35.34 6.72
C PHE A 210 27.57 -35.50 5.92
N GLY A 211 28.73 -35.67 6.58
CA GLY A 211 30.03 -35.80 5.94
C GLY A 211 30.56 -34.48 5.35
N PRO A 212 31.75 -34.50 4.72
CA PRO A 212 32.22 -33.39 3.90
C PRO A 212 31.36 -33.32 2.63
N MET A 213 30.59 -32.23 2.51
CA MET A 213 29.76 -31.88 1.34
C MET A 213 30.47 -30.86 0.47
#